data_AF-A3WCW9-F1
#
_entry.id   AF-A3WCW9-F1
#
_cell.length_a   1.000
_cell.length_b   1.000
_cell.length_c   1.000
_cell.angle_alpha   90.00
_cell.angle_beta   90.00
_cell.angle_gamma   90.00
#
_symmetry.space_group_name_H-M   'P 1'
#
loop_
_entity.id
_entity.type
_entity.pdbx_description
1 polymer ?
#
loop_
_entity_poly.entity_id
_entity_poly.type
_entity_poly.pdbx_seq_one_letter_code
_entity_poly.pdbx_strand_id
1 'polypeptide(L)'
;MAVLKGDQEGLRIKKSDAAKAYQAAKFSNDMSAAMDLVDMVWDEGKEDAIIDRLMDAGKRPIYVLPHPAFDDEDAIDGTAGMRDGPVNAIPFAHAARLAEAIGGEIDNEITQKARVGRTKLNRFQRFLWQPSFVGDISTDRPYVLVDDAFTLGGTLANLASYILAGGGTIACATALAHKAAKDVPFALTQDTLYTLKTEYGPDIDRFWKDAIGHEAAKLTDAEGSFLVDWWRSEQSKHDGYEGLQLLRNRLLKVRDQGE
;
A
#
# COMPACT_ATOMS: atom_id res chain seq x y z
N MET A 1 -0.62 -16.78 -3.98
CA MET A 1 0.70 -17.42 -4.15
C MET A 1 1.49 -16.59 -5.17
N ALA A 2 2.19 -15.55 -4.71
CA ALA A 2 3.04 -14.74 -5.58
C ALA A 2 4.29 -15.57 -5.93
N VAL A 3 4.59 -15.68 -7.21
CA VAL A 3 5.76 -16.39 -7.71
C VAL A 3 6.92 -15.40 -7.70
N LEU A 4 7.83 -15.53 -6.72
CA LEU A 4 9.15 -14.93 -6.80
C LEU A 4 9.89 -15.63 -7.97
N LYS A 5 10.11 -14.93 -9.07
CA LYS A 5 11.06 -15.32 -10.11
C LYS A 5 12.31 -14.46 -9.91
N GLY A 6 13.23 -14.94 -9.08
CA GLY A 6 14.60 -14.44 -9.08
C GLY A 6 15.39 -15.24 -10.10
N ASP A 7 15.49 -14.73 -11.33
CA ASP A 7 16.53 -15.15 -12.28
C ASP A 7 17.62 -14.06 -12.26
N GLN A 8 18.38 -14.02 -11.16
CA GLN A 8 19.68 -13.35 -11.08
C GLN A 8 20.71 -14.46 -10.87
N GLU A 9 21.63 -14.61 -11.82
CA GLU A 9 22.72 -15.61 -11.77
C GLU A 9 23.58 -15.39 -10.52
N GLY A 10 23.38 -16.21 -9.49
CA GLY A 10 24.25 -16.20 -8.30
C GLY A 10 23.60 -16.67 -7.00
N LEU A 11 22.28 -16.48 -6.84
CA LEU A 11 21.55 -16.90 -5.63
C LEU A 11 20.66 -18.09 -5.93
N ARG A 12 21.23 -19.31 -5.84
CA ARG A 12 20.46 -20.56 -5.77
C ARG A 12 19.82 -20.74 -4.38
N ILE A 13 18.99 -19.78 -3.96
CA ILE A 13 18.15 -19.98 -2.77
C ILE A 13 17.03 -20.92 -3.18
N LYS A 14 16.92 -22.07 -2.50
CA LYS A 14 15.80 -22.98 -2.76
C LYS A 14 14.52 -22.24 -2.42
N LYS A 15 13.51 -22.37 -3.28
CA LYS A 15 12.18 -21.78 -3.06
C LYS A 15 11.59 -22.10 -1.67
N SER A 16 11.95 -23.24 -1.09
CA SER A 16 11.59 -23.63 0.29
C SER A 16 12.17 -22.70 1.35
N ASP A 17 13.38 -22.21 1.13
CA ASP A 17 14.14 -21.43 2.11
C ASP A 17 13.71 -19.97 2.04
N ALA A 18 13.48 -19.44 0.84
CA ALA A 18 12.82 -18.14 0.65
C ALA A 18 11.40 -18.11 1.24
N ALA A 19 10.64 -19.19 1.12
CA ALA A 19 9.31 -19.28 1.74
C ALA A 19 9.37 -19.30 3.27
N LYS A 20 10.36 -19.97 3.87
CA LYS A 20 10.57 -19.97 5.33
C LYS A 20 11.00 -18.59 5.82
N ALA A 21 11.95 -17.95 5.13
CA ALA A 21 12.38 -16.59 5.45
C ALA A 21 11.21 -15.62 5.37
N TYR A 22 10.39 -15.71 4.32
CA TYR A 22 9.17 -14.91 4.19
C TYR A 22 8.21 -15.09 5.37
N GLN A 23 7.97 -16.34 5.80
CA GLN A 23 7.08 -16.59 6.93
C GLN A 23 7.64 -15.99 8.23
N ALA A 24 8.93 -16.18 8.51
CA ALA A 24 9.57 -15.63 9.69
C ALA A 24 9.55 -14.08 9.70
N ALA A 25 9.89 -13.47 8.56
CA ALA A 25 9.90 -12.03 8.39
C ALA A 25 8.49 -11.41 8.50
N LYS A 26 7.48 -12.03 7.87
CA LYS A 26 6.12 -11.48 7.76
C LYS A 26 5.29 -11.68 9.02
N PHE A 27 5.47 -12.81 9.71
CA PHE A 27 4.56 -13.26 10.77
C PHE A 27 5.24 -13.47 12.13
N SER A 28 6.52 -13.19 12.27
CA SER A 28 7.26 -13.39 13.53
C SER A 28 8.26 -12.28 13.85
N ASN A 29 8.18 -11.15 13.15
CA ASN A 29 9.07 -10.00 13.31
C ASN A 29 10.57 -10.36 13.22
N ASP A 30 10.92 -11.36 12.40
CA ASP A 30 12.30 -11.77 12.18
C ASP A 30 13.01 -10.79 11.24
N MET A 31 13.72 -9.83 11.82
CA MET A 31 14.44 -8.80 11.08
C MET A 31 15.60 -9.37 10.25
N SER A 32 16.26 -10.45 10.70
CA SER A 32 17.35 -11.07 9.94
C SER A 32 16.81 -11.70 8.66
N ALA A 33 15.73 -12.48 8.79
CA ALA A 33 15.05 -13.05 7.63
C ALA A 33 14.49 -11.97 6.70
N ALA A 34 14.03 -10.84 7.25
CA ALA A 34 13.55 -9.72 6.47
C ALA A 34 14.68 -9.04 5.66
N MET A 35 15.85 -8.81 6.26
CA MET A 35 17.03 -8.29 5.55
C MET A 35 17.50 -9.24 4.45
N ASP A 36 17.57 -10.55 4.72
CA ASP A 36 17.93 -11.55 3.71
C ASP A 36 16.99 -11.52 2.50
N LEU A 37 15.68 -11.30 2.73
CA LEU A 37 14.70 -11.17 1.64
C LEU A 37 14.88 -9.88 0.85
N VAL A 38 15.14 -8.76 1.53
CA VAL A 38 15.40 -7.46 0.89
C VAL A 38 16.61 -7.58 -0.02
N ASP A 39 17.72 -8.11 0.50
CA ASP A 39 18.97 -8.24 -0.24
C ASP A 39 18.83 -9.19 -1.45
N MET A 40 18.00 -10.24 -1.32
CA MET A 40 17.73 -11.17 -2.42
C MET A 40 17.03 -10.53 -3.61
N VAL A 41 16.22 -9.50 -3.39
CA VAL A 41 15.44 -8.81 -4.44
C VAL A 41 15.92 -7.39 -4.69
N TRP A 42 17.03 -6.97 -4.05
CA TRP A 42 17.61 -5.65 -4.23
C TRP A 42 18.05 -5.47 -5.68
N ASP A 43 17.76 -4.31 -6.24
CA ASP A 43 18.06 -3.97 -7.62
C ASP A 43 18.70 -2.59 -7.64
N GLU A 44 19.98 -2.53 -8.02
CA GLU A 44 20.76 -1.29 -8.08
C GLU A 44 20.12 -0.26 -9.01
N GLY A 45 19.45 -0.69 -10.09
CA GLY A 45 18.72 0.22 -10.98
C GLY A 45 17.50 0.86 -10.32
N LYS A 46 16.87 0.18 -9.35
CA LYS A 46 15.78 0.76 -8.52
C LYS A 46 16.33 1.69 -7.47
N GLU A 47 17.48 1.37 -6.89
CA GLU A 47 18.22 2.27 -6.01
C GLU A 47 18.56 3.59 -6.72
N ASP A 48 19.18 3.52 -7.90
CA ASP A 48 19.50 4.69 -8.73
C ASP A 48 18.25 5.52 -9.06
N ALA A 49 17.14 4.86 -9.42
CA ALA A 49 15.89 5.56 -9.69
C ALA A 49 15.33 6.30 -8.47
N ILE A 50 15.54 5.79 -7.25
CA ILE A 50 15.18 6.51 -6.02
C ILE A 50 16.14 7.67 -5.78
N ILE A 51 17.44 7.47 -5.97
CA ILE A 51 18.46 8.52 -5.85
C ILE A 51 18.13 9.68 -6.80
N ASP A 52 17.81 9.41 -8.06
CA ASP A 52 17.44 10.44 -9.05
C ASP A 52 16.24 11.28 -8.59
N ARG A 53 15.23 10.67 -7.94
CA ARG A 53 14.09 11.40 -7.38
C ARG A 53 14.44 12.24 -6.16
N LEU A 54 15.51 11.89 -5.45
CA LEU A 54 15.97 12.61 -4.25
C LEU A 54 16.96 13.73 -4.60
N MET A 55 17.70 13.60 -5.70
CA MET A 55 18.63 14.62 -6.18
C MET A 55 17.94 15.96 -6.44
N ASP A 56 16.67 15.96 -6.85
CA ASP A 56 15.84 17.16 -7.02
C ASP A 56 15.64 17.94 -5.70
N ALA A 57 15.70 17.26 -4.55
CA ALA A 57 15.45 17.87 -3.25
C ALA A 57 16.71 18.40 -2.56
N GLY A 58 17.90 17.90 -2.92
CA GLY A 58 19.17 18.27 -2.28
C GLY A 58 19.25 17.99 -0.77
N LYS A 59 18.38 17.12 -0.26
CA LYS A 59 18.27 16.79 1.17
C LYS A 59 18.15 15.28 1.34
N ARG A 60 18.70 14.77 2.45
CA ARG A 60 18.53 13.36 2.83
C ARG A 60 17.04 13.07 3.12
N PRO A 61 16.50 11.94 2.63
CA PRO A 61 15.09 11.60 2.81
C PRO A 61 14.76 11.18 4.24
N ILE A 62 13.47 11.19 4.53
CA ILE A 62 12.86 10.47 5.63
C ILE A 62 12.14 9.24 5.06
N TYR A 63 12.56 8.04 5.45
CA TYR A 63 11.86 6.80 5.12
C TYR A 63 10.74 6.58 6.12
N VAL A 64 9.52 6.46 5.62
CA VAL A 64 8.34 6.22 6.47
C VAL A 64 7.61 5.00 5.96
N LEU A 65 7.20 4.15 6.87
CA LEU A 65 6.50 2.91 6.54
C LEU A 65 5.18 2.80 7.32
N PRO A 66 4.11 2.31 6.69
CA PRO A 66 2.85 2.16 7.36
C PRO A 66 2.91 0.95 8.29
N HIS A 67 3.05 1.17 9.59
CA HIS A 67 2.94 0.12 10.61
C HIS A 67 1.87 0.45 11.66
N PRO A 68 1.20 -0.54 12.24
CA PRO A 68 0.28 -0.29 13.33
C PRO A 68 1.04 0.16 14.58
N ALA A 69 0.44 1.03 15.40
CA ALA A 69 0.96 1.34 16.72
C ALA A 69 0.97 0.11 17.65
N PHE A 70 0.04 -0.82 17.44
CA PHE A 70 -0.09 -2.10 18.14
C PHE A 70 -0.68 -3.16 17.22
N ASP A 71 -0.23 -4.41 17.33
CA ASP A 71 -0.73 -5.49 16.49
C ASP A 71 -1.90 -6.22 17.15
N ASP A 72 -3.04 -6.24 16.44
CA ASP A 72 -4.24 -7.04 16.77
C ASP A 72 -4.64 -7.92 15.55
N GLU A 73 -3.66 -8.37 14.77
CA GLU A 73 -3.89 -9.46 13.83
C GLU A 73 -4.13 -10.76 14.62
N ASP A 74 -5.36 -10.95 15.12
CA ASP A 74 -6.15 -12.16 14.80
C ASP A 74 -7.55 -12.24 15.42
N ALA A 75 -7.97 -11.32 16.27
CA ALA A 75 -9.23 -11.43 16.97
C ALA A 75 -10.47 -11.18 16.07
N ILE A 76 -11.02 -12.21 15.40
CA ILE A 76 -12.44 -12.21 14.99
C ILE A 76 -13.35 -12.26 16.23
N ASP A 77 -12.82 -12.72 17.35
CA ASP A 77 -13.54 -13.12 18.57
C ASP A 77 -13.04 -12.44 19.86
N GLY A 78 -12.14 -11.46 19.74
CA GLY A 78 -11.51 -10.80 20.89
C GLY A 78 -10.39 -11.59 21.60
N THR A 79 -9.89 -12.69 21.04
CA THR A 79 -8.97 -13.61 21.76
C THR A 79 -7.48 -13.43 21.47
N ALA A 80 -7.10 -12.73 20.40
CA ALA A 80 -5.70 -12.39 20.16
C ALA A 80 -5.30 -11.27 21.13
N GLY A 81 -4.42 -11.58 22.09
CA GLY A 81 -3.90 -10.58 23.01
C GLY A 81 -3.16 -9.48 22.27
N MET A 82 -3.27 -8.24 22.77
CA MET A 82 -2.52 -7.08 22.29
C MET A 82 -1.02 -7.42 22.27
N ARG A 83 -0.38 -7.31 21.10
CA ARG A 83 1.07 -7.45 20.97
C ARG A 83 1.69 -6.06 20.91
N ASP A 84 2.75 -5.87 21.69
CA ASP A 84 3.57 -4.68 21.61
C ASP A 84 4.39 -4.74 20.31
N GLY A 85 4.13 -3.79 19.42
CA GLY A 85 4.88 -3.61 18.18
C GLY A 85 4.41 -4.48 16.99
N PRO A 86 5.00 -4.23 15.81
CA PRO A 86 4.60 -4.84 14.55
C PRO A 86 5.07 -6.29 14.41
N VAL A 87 4.24 -7.15 13.80
CA VAL A 87 4.62 -8.53 13.47
C VAL A 87 5.38 -8.65 12.13
N ASN A 88 5.16 -7.72 11.20
CA ASN A 88 5.78 -7.73 9.88
C ASN A 88 7.08 -6.91 9.87
N ALA A 89 8.25 -7.56 9.83
CA ALA A 89 9.56 -6.93 9.80
C ALA A 89 9.99 -6.46 8.39
N ILE A 90 9.32 -6.93 7.34
CA ILE A 90 9.71 -6.68 5.94
C ILE A 90 9.81 -5.17 5.58
N PRO A 91 8.82 -4.30 5.87
CA PRO A 91 8.93 -2.89 5.50
C PRO A 91 10.01 -2.17 6.32
N PHE A 92 10.29 -2.61 7.55
CA PHE A 92 11.38 -2.08 8.38
C PHE A 92 12.74 -2.44 7.81
N ALA A 93 12.94 -3.69 7.40
CA ALA A 93 14.16 -4.13 6.73
C ALA A 93 14.40 -3.40 5.41
N HIS A 94 13.33 -3.19 4.62
CA HIS A 94 13.41 -2.41 3.39
C HIS A 94 13.85 -0.97 3.65
N ALA A 95 13.25 -0.29 4.64
CA ALA A 95 13.64 1.06 5.02
C ALA A 95 15.08 1.12 5.57
N ALA A 96 15.50 0.11 6.35
CA ALA A 96 16.86 0.00 6.86
C ALA A 96 17.89 -0.13 5.72
N ARG A 97 17.63 -1.00 4.75
CA ARG A 97 18.51 -1.18 3.58
C ARG A 97 18.59 0.08 2.72
N LEU A 98 17.47 0.79 2.51
CA LEU A 98 17.45 2.08 1.82
C LEU A 98 18.27 3.15 2.57
N ALA A 99 18.11 3.23 3.89
CA ALA A 99 18.87 4.17 4.71
C ALA A 99 20.37 3.85 4.72
N GLU A 100 20.75 2.57 4.66
CA GLU A 100 22.15 2.15 4.51
C GLU A 100 22.72 2.53 3.14
N ALA A 101 21.97 2.27 2.07
CA ALA A 101 22.42 2.48 0.68
C ALA A 101 22.51 3.97 0.31
N ILE A 102 21.43 4.71 0.57
CA ILE A 102 21.22 6.07 0.08
C ILE A 102 21.48 7.11 1.19
N GLY A 103 21.45 6.70 2.45
CA GLY A 103 21.40 7.60 3.60
C GLY A 103 19.99 8.15 3.85
N GLY A 104 19.80 8.76 5.02
CA GLY A 104 18.51 9.28 5.46
C GLY A 104 18.18 8.81 6.87
N GLU A 105 16.98 9.14 7.31
CA GLU A 105 16.45 8.73 8.62
C GLU A 105 15.19 7.91 8.44
N ILE A 106 14.96 6.95 9.33
CA ILE A 106 13.73 6.16 9.35
C ILE A 106 12.81 6.76 10.42
N ASP A 107 11.60 7.12 10.01
CA ASP A 107 10.54 7.57 10.89
C ASP A 107 9.68 6.37 11.32
N ASN A 108 9.69 6.11 12.62
CA ASN A 108 8.88 5.07 13.27
C ASN A 108 7.76 5.67 14.16
N GLU A 109 7.63 7.01 14.16
CA GLU A 109 6.66 7.74 14.99
C GLU A 109 5.36 8.01 14.22
N ILE A 110 5.42 8.10 12.88
CA ILE A 110 4.22 8.12 12.04
C ILE A 110 3.61 6.72 11.97
N THR A 111 2.59 6.49 12.78
CA THR A 111 1.95 5.18 12.93
C THR A 111 0.51 5.17 12.43
N GLN A 112 0.03 4.00 12.00
CA GLN A 112 -1.40 3.81 11.75
C GLN A 112 -2.16 3.82 13.07
N LYS A 113 -3.12 4.75 13.20
CA LYS A 113 -4.08 4.76 14.30
C LYS A 113 -4.86 3.44 14.25
N ALA A 114 -4.69 2.63 15.28
CA ALA A 114 -5.13 1.23 15.28
C ALA A 114 -6.60 1.05 14.89
N ARG A 115 -6.86 0.02 14.08
CA ARG A 115 -8.19 -0.57 13.88
C ARG A 115 -8.05 -2.09 13.84
N VAL A 116 -8.74 -2.77 14.75
CA VAL A 116 -8.82 -4.22 14.82
C VAL A 116 -9.30 -4.81 13.50
N GLY A 117 -8.63 -5.88 13.01
CA GLY A 117 -9.17 -6.73 11.95
C GLY A 117 -9.03 -6.25 10.48
N ARG A 118 -8.19 -5.24 10.18
CA ARG A 118 -8.03 -4.73 8.79
C ARG A 118 -7.57 -5.80 7.78
N THR A 119 -6.82 -6.81 8.23
CA THR A 119 -6.23 -7.84 7.36
C THR A 119 -7.29 -8.75 6.73
N LYS A 120 -8.45 -8.88 7.37
CA LYS A 120 -9.61 -9.65 6.88
C LYS A 120 -10.52 -8.83 5.95
N LEU A 121 -10.25 -7.53 5.77
CA LEU A 121 -11.04 -6.69 4.89
C LEU A 121 -10.81 -7.03 3.41
N ASN A 122 -11.91 -7.29 2.71
CA ASN A 122 -11.92 -7.38 1.27
C ASN A 122 -11.66 -6.01 0.61
N ARG A 123 -11.48 -5.99 -0.71
CA ARG A 123 -11.12 -4.77 -1.47
C ARG A 123 -12.13 -3.63 -1.31
N PHE A 124 -13.43 -3.90 -1.29
CA PHE A 124 -14.47 -2.87 -1.11
C PHE A 124 -14.50 -2.34 0.33
N GLN A 125 -14.34 -3.24 1.30
CA GLN A 125 -14.22 -2.85 2.70
C GLN A 125 -13.04 -1.91 2.93
N ARG A 126 -11.91 -2.14 2.24
CA ARG A 126 -10.72 -1.27 2.31
C ARG A 126 -10.94 0.13 1.75
N PHE A 127 -11.91 0.33 0.85
CA PHE A 127 -12.31 1.67 0.41
C PHE A 127 -13.06 2.42 1.50
N LEU A 128 -14.04 1.77 2.14
CA LEU A 128 -14.88 2.40 3.17
C LEU A 128 -14.11 2.66 4.47
N TRP A 129 -13.13 1.80 4.77
CA TRP A 129 -12.41 1.81 6.04
C TRP A 129 -10.95 2.12 5.81
N GLN A 130 -10.69 3.37 5.43
CA GLN A 130 -9.34 3.87 5.19
C GLN A 130 -8.54 3.94 6.50
N PRO A 131 -7.24 3.63 6.46
CA PRO A 131 -6.38 3.82 7.62
C PRO A 131 -6.19 5.32 7.87
N SER A 132 -6.09 5.69 9.14
CA SER A 132 -5.68 7.04 9.54
C SER A 132 -4.34 6.97 10.23
N PHE A 133 -3.57 8.05 10.17
CA PHE A 133 -2.22 8.13 10.69
C PHE A 133 -2.13 9.21 11.77
N VAL A 134 -1.16 9.04 12.67
CA VAL A 134 -0.79 9.99 13.73
C VAL A 134 0.73 10.06 13.81
N GLY A 135 1.27 11.13 14.38
CA GLY A 135 2.70 11.38 14.46
C GLY A 135 3.07 12.73 13.86
N ASP A 136 4.23 13.27 14.23
CA ASP A 136 4.66 14.58 13.78
C ASP A 136 5.19 14.54 12.33
N ILE A 137 4.87 15.58 11.54
CA ILE A 137 5.32 15.68 10.15
C ILE A 137 6.48 16.68 10.06
N SER A 138 7.59 16.23 9.47
CA SER A 138 8.71 17.08 9.09
C SER A 138 8.43 17.78 7.77
N THR A 139 8.53 19.11 7.73
CA THR A 139 8.31 19.90 6.51
C THR A 139 9.60 20.27 5.79
N ASP A 140 10.74 19.89 6.36
CA ASP A 140 12.06 20.30 5.89
C ASP A 140 12.68 19.31 4.90
N ARG A 141 12.24 18.06 4.85
CA ARG A 141 12.84 16.98 4.05
C ARG A 141 11.75 16.18 3.33
N PRO A 142 12.07 15.60 2.16
CA PRO A 142 11.12 14.75 1.45
C PRO A 142 11.00 13.38 2.12
N TYR A 143 9.80 12.83 2.06
CA TYR A 143 9.50 11.47 2.48
C TYR A 143 9.63 10.48 1.32
N VAL A 144 10.18 9.31 1.61
CA VAL A 144 10.09 8.11 0.77
C VAL A 144 9.18 7.13 1.50
N LEU A 145 8.04 6.81 0.89
CA LEU A 145 7.10 5.86 1.48
C LEU A 145 7.57 4.43 1.20
N VAL A 146 7.64 3.60 2.22
CA VAL A 146 8.18 2.24 2.13
C VAL A 146 7.11 1.23 2.56
N ASP A 147 6.90 0.19 1.76
CA ASP A 147 5.99 -0.92 2.12
C ASP A 147 6.62 -2.28 1.78
N ASP A 148 6.01 -3.37 2.25
CA ASP A 148 6.41 -4.71 1.86
C ASP A 148 5.83 -5.12 0.51
N ALA A 149 4.57 -4.77 0.26
CA ALA A 149 3.88 -5.13 -0.97
C ALA A 149 2.88 -4.07 -1.43
N PHE A 150 3.01 -3.66 -2.69
CA PHE A 150 1.99 -2.85 -3.35
C PHE A 150 0.87 -3.77 -3.87
N THR A 151 -0.37 -3.50 -3.45
CA THR A 151 -1.56 -4.25 -3.91
C THR A 151 -2.56 -3.31 -4.56
N LEU A 152 -3.41 -2.67 -3.76
CA LEU A 152 -4.21 -1.53 -4.18
C LEU A 152 -3.53 -0.21 -3.84
N GLY A 153 -2.63 -0.17 -2.86
CA GLY A 153 -1.92 1.06 -2.51
C GLY A 153 -2.70 2.04 -1.64
N GLY A 154 -3.96 1.77 -1.28
CA GLY A 154 -4.75 2.66 -0.43
C GLY A 154 -4.12 2.99 0.92
N THR A 155 -3.36 2.07 1.53
CA THR A 155 -2.61 2.38 2.77
C THR A 155 -1.55 3.44 2.55
N LEU A 156 -0.69 3.26 1.53
CA LEU A 156 0.33 4.25 1.16
C LEU A 156 -0.29 5.57 0.68
N ALA A 157 -1.43 5.54 -0.01
CA ALA A 157 -2.12 6.76 -0.45
C ALA A 157 -2.67 7.57 0.74
N ASN A 158 -3.18 6.90 1.77
CA ASN A 158 -3.62 7.56 2.99
C ASN A 158 -2.44 8.11 3.81
N LEU A 159 -1.32 7.38 3.88
CA LEU A 159 -0.08 7.88 4.49
C LEU A 159 0.43 9.12 3.73
N ALA A 160 0.44 9.06 2.40
CA ALA A 160 0.81 10.17 1.55
C ALA A 160 -0.07 11.40 1.82
N SER A 161 -1.38 11.19 1.86
CA SER A 161 -2.36 12.25 2.16
C SER A 161 -2.10 12.88 3.53
N TYR A 162 -1.83 12.07 4.56
CA TYR A 162 -1.51 12.54 5.91
C TYR A 162 -0.27 13.45 5.94
N ILE A 163 0.82 13.01 5.30
CA ILE A 163 2.09 13.75 5.22
C ILE A 163 1.88 15.07 4.45
N LEU A 164 1.22 15.02 3.28
CA LEU A 164 0.97 16.20 2.46
C LEU A 164 0.06 17.21 3.17
N ALA A 165 -0.97 16.74 3.88
CA ALA A 165 -1.85 17.59 4.69
C ALA A 165 -1.11 18.25 5.86
N GLY A 166 -0.09 17.60 6.41
CA GLY A 166 0.83 18.15 7.41
C GLY A 166 1.91 19.09 6.85
N GLY A 167 1.94 19.35 5.54
CA GLY A 167 2.92 20.22 4.89
C GLY A 167 4.25 19.54 4.54
N GLY A 168 4.34 18.21 4.71
CA GLY A 168 5.47 17.43 4.22
C GLY A 168 5.48 17.31 2.70
N THR A 169 6.60 16.82 2.15
CA THR A 169 6.73 16.54 0.71
C THR A 169 7.07 15.07 0.49
N ILE A 170 6.69 14.50 -0.66
CA ILE A 170 6.92 13.08 -0.98
C ILE A 170 7.75 13.00 -2.25
N ALA A 171 8.88 12.30 -2.19
CA ALA A 171 9.72 12.06 -3.36
C ALA A 171 9.18 10.88 -4.19
N CYS A 172 8.92 9.75 -3.52
CA CYS A 172 8.41 8.54 -4.16
C CYS A 172 7.80 7.57 -3.14
N ALA A 173 7.22 6.48 -3.65
CA ALA A 173 6.80 5.32 -2.87
C ALA A 173 7.49 4.08 -3.45
N THR A 174 7.95 3.18 -2.60
CA THR A 174 8.64 1.94 -2.95
C THR A 174 8.09 0.77 -2.14
N ALA A 175 8.05 -0.41 -2.76
CA ALA A 175 7.66 -1.66 -2.12
C ALA A 175 8.46 -2.82 -2.68
N LEU A 176 8.79 -3.81 -1.84
CA LEU A 176 9.58 -4.97 -2.27
C LEU A 176 8.84 -5.87 -3.26
N ALA A 177 7.51 -5.93 -3.16
CA ALA A 177 6.72 -6.83 -3.99
C ALA A 177 5.54 -6.15 -4.68
N HIS A 178 5.35 -6.48 -5.96
CA HIS A 178 4.12 -6.21 -6.69
C HIS A 178 3.82 -7.40 -7.62
N LYS A 179 2.53 -7.69 -7.86
CA LYS A 179 2.11 -8.85 -8.69
C LYS A 179 2.72 -8.80 -10.10
N ALA A 180 2.90 -7.61 -10.66
CA ALA A 180 3.47 -7.44 -12.00
C ALA A 180 5.00 -7.56 -12.05
N ALA A 181 5.69 -7.63 -10.90
CA ALA A 181 7.15 -7.66 -10.79
C ALA A 181 7.85 -6.53 -11.59
N LYS A 182 7.20 -5.37 -11.66
CA LYS A 182 7.68 -4.14 -12.33
C LYS A 182 7.04 -2.93 -11.68
N ASP A 183 7.62 -1.76 -11.96
CA ASP A 183 7.05 -0.47 -11.55
C ASP A 183 5.66 -0.29 -12.14
N VAL A 184 4.78 0.29 -11.33
CA VAL A 184 3.42 0.62 -11.72
C VAL A 184 3.10 2.06 -11.29
N PRO A 185 2.19 2.75 -11.99
CA PRO A 185 1.74 4.06 -11.57
C PRO A 185 1.16 4.00 -10.15
N PHE A 186 1.63 4.91 -9.29
CA PHE A 186 1.04 5.07 -7.96
C PHE A 186 -0.25 5.89 -8.04
N ALA A 187 -0.15 7.12 -8.55
CA ALA A 187 -1.29 8.00 -8.78
C ALA A 187 -2.11 7.52 -9.98
N LEU A 188 -3.44 7.71 -9.90
CA LEU A 188 -4.37 7.39 -10.98
C LEU A 188 -3.94 8.02 -12.31
N THR A 189 -3.83 7.20 -13.35
CA THR A 189 -3.50 7.67 -14.70
C THR A 189 -4.71 8.34 -15.36
N GLN A 190 -4.47 9.21 -16.34
CA GLN A 190 -5.54 9.84 -17.12
C GLN A 190 -6.38 8.80 -17.88
N ASP A 191 -5.75 7.73 -18.37
CA ASP A 191 -6.44 6.66 -19.09
C ASP A 191 -7.40 5.89 -18.17
N THR A 192 -6.95 5.54 -16.96
CA THR A 192 -7.81 4.89 -15.96
C THR A 192 -8.92 5.82 -15.51
N LEU A 193 -8.64 7.11 -15.26
CA LEU A 193 -9.67 8.10 -14.88
C LEU A 193 -10.71 8.30 -15.99
N TYR A 194 -10.28 8.41 -17.24
CA TYR A 194 -11.18 8.51 -18.39
C TYR A 194 -12.08 7.27 -18.50
N THR A 195 -11.49 6.09 -18.31
CA THR A 195 -12.25 4.82 -18.32
C THR A 195 -13.26 4.79 -17.18
N LEU A 196 -12.88 5.17 -15.96
CA LEU A 196 -13.82 5.27 -14.84
C LEU A 196 -15.00 6.19 -15.15
N LYS A 197 -14.73 7.39 -15.71
CA LYS A 197 -15.79 8.35 -16.07
C LYS A 197 -16.68 7.87 -17.20
N THR A 198 -16.14 7.08 -18.13
CA THR A 198 -16.91 6.49 -19.24
C THR A 198 -17.82 5.38 -18.73
N GLU A 199 -17.30 4.49 -17.88
CA GLU A 199 -18.01 3.29 -17.43
C GLU A 199 -19.02 3.58 -16.29
N TYR A 200 -18.67 4.51 -15.39
CA TYR A 200 -19.49 4.89 -14.25
C TYR A 200 -20.22 6.23 -14.43
N GLY A 201 -20.02 6.90 -15.56
CA GLY A 201 -20.58 8.22 -15.80
C GLY A 201 -19.88 9.37 -15.05
N PRO A 202 -20.23 10.63 -15.37
CA PRO A 202 -19.56 11.82 -14.84
C PRO A 202 -19.75 12.02 -13.33
N ASP A 203 -20.80 11.43 -12.77
CA ASP A 203 -21.17 11.57 -11.36
C ASP A 203 -20.32 10.73 -10.40
N ILE A 204 -19.41 9.88 -10.92
CA ILE A 204 -18.54 9.05 -10.08
C ILE A 204 -17.70 9.88 -9.10
N ASP A 205 -17.21 11.06 -9.52
CA ASP A 205 -16.40 11.92 -8.63
C ASP A 205 -17.22 12.38 -7.42
N ARG A 206 -18.46 12.84 -7.64
CA ARG A 206 -19.38 13.26 -6.58
C ARG A 206 -19.75 12.08 -5.69
N PHE A 207 -20.15 10.96 -6.29
CA PHE A 207 -20.52 9.76 -5.54
C PHE A 207 -19.37 9.25 -4.67
N TRP A 208 -18.15 9.19 -5.22
CA TRP A 208 -16.98 8.71 -4.48
C TRP A 208 -16.64 9.65 -3.32
N LYS A 209 -16.76 10.95 -3.54
CA LYS A 209 -16.58 11.96 -2.49
C LYS A 209 -17.60 11.79 -1.36
N ASP A 210 -18.87 11.60 -1.70
CA ASP A 210 -19.94 11.41 -0.71
C ASP A 210 -19.80 10.09 0.06
N ALA A 211 -19.34 9.03 -0.61
CA ALA A 211 -19.24 7.69 -0.02
C ALA A 211 -17.94 7.46 0.78
N ILE A 212 -16.82 8.01 0.31
CA ILE A 212 -15.47 7.71 0.80
C ILE A 212 -14.78 8.94 1.41
N GLY A 213 -15.09 10.15 0.95
CA GLY A 213 -14.54 11.41 1.48
C GLY A 213 -13.57 12.15 0.54
N HIS A 214 -13.30 11.63 -0.66
CA HIS A 214 -12.46 12.29 -1.67
C HIS A 214 -12.93 11.97 -3.10
N GLU A 215 -12.52 12.77 -4.09
CA GLU A 215 -12.86 12.53 -5.50
C GLU A 215 -12.25 11.22 -6.02
N ALA A 216 -12.86 10.60 -7.04
CA ALA A 216 -12.33 9.37 -7.66
C ALA A 216 -10.97 9.61 -8.33
N ALA A 217 -10.72 10.85 -8.77
CA ALA A 217 -9.40 11.29 -9.26
C ALA A 217 -8.25 11.17 -8.23
N LYS A 218 -8.56 10.94 -6.95
CA LYS A 218 -7.56 10.77 -5.87
C LYS A 218 -7.28 9.30 -5.54
N LEU A 219 -7.89 8.35 -6.26
CA LEU A 219 -7.55 6.93 -6.15
C LEU A 219 -6.10 6.68 -6.54
N THR A 220 -5.54 5.56 -6.09
CA THR A 220 -4.37 5.00 -6.77
C THR A 220 -4.76 4.43 -8.13
N ASP A 221 -3.79 4.25 -9.02
CA ASP A 221 -4.08 3.62 -10.32
C ASP A 221 -4.54 2.15 -10.16
N ALA A 222 -4.02 1.45 -9.16
CA ALA A 222 -4.43 0.08 -8.84
C ALA A 222 -5.87 0.01 -8.29
N GLU A 223 -6.31 1.00 -7.52
CA GLU A 223 -7.69 1.12 -7.06
C GLU A 223 -8.65 1.44 -8.20
N GLY A 224 -8.29 2.39 -9.07
CA GLY A 224 -9.08 2.72 -10.25
C GLY A 224 -9.20 1.55 -11.22
N SER A 225 -8.07 0.89 -11.52
CA SER A 225 -8.03 -0.31 -12.36
C SER A 225 -8.89 -1.44 -11.78
N PHE A 226 -8.84 -1.63 -10.46
CA PHE A 226 -9.69 -2.61 -9.80
C PHE A 226 -11.19 -2.33 -10.00
N LEU A 227 -11.63 -1.08 -9.90
CA LEU A 227 -13.02 -0.72 -10.14
C LEU A 227 -13.42 -1.01 -11.59
N VAL A 228 -12.61 -0.59 -12.57
CA VAL A 228 -12.84 -0.88 -13.99
C VAL A 228 -12.98 -2.39 -14.24
N ASP A 229 -12.04 -3.19 -13.73
CA ASP A 229 -12.06 -4.65 -13.90
C ASP A 229 -13.28 -5.28 -13.22
N TRP A 230 -13.62 -4.80 -12.02
CA TRP A 230 -14.80 -5.27 -11.29
C TRP A 230 -16.08 -4.99 -12.08
N TRP A 231 -16.27 -3.76 -12.58
CA TRP A 231 -17.44 -3.42 -13.38
C TRP A 231 -17.57 -4.29 -14.63
N ARG A 232 -16.48 -4.45 -15.40
CA ARG A 232 -16.48 -5.31 -16.59
C ARG A 232 -16.83 -6.76 -16.27
N SER A 233 -16.43 -7.25 -15.10
CA SER A 233 -16.78 -8.60 -14.64
C SER A 233 -18.25 -8.77 -14.21
N GLU A 234 -18.93 -7.67 -13.89
CA GLU A 234 -20.33 -7.65 -13.43
C GLU A 234 -21.31 -7.24 -14.54
N GLN A 235 -20.88 -6.46 -15.53
CA GLN A 235 -21.73 -5.97 -16.62
C GLN A 235 -22.45 -7.10 -17.36
N SER A 236 -21.79 -8.24 -17.58
CA SER A 236 -22.40 -9.40 -18.24
C SER A 236 -23.45 -10.14 -17.41
N LYS A 237 -23.53 -9.85 -16.10
CA LYS A 237 -24.44 -10.52 -15.13
C LYS A 237 -25.66 -9.68 -14.80
N HIS A 238 -25.64 -8.39 -15.13
CA HIS A 238 -26.64 -7.42 -14.72
C HIS A 238 -27.12 -6.60 -15.93
N ASP A 239 -28.01 -7.20 -16.72
CA ASP A 239 -28.67 -6.51 -17.83
C ASP A 239 -29.51 -5.34 -17.28
N GLY A 240 -29.28 -4.13 -17.80
CA GLY A 240 -30.02 -2.91 -17.43
C GLY A 240 -29.53 -2.12 -16.21
N TYR A 241 -28.46 -2.51 -15.51
CA TYR A 241 -27.86 -1.66 -14.46
C TYR A 241 -26.80 -0.72 -15.04
N GLU A 242 -26.87 0.57 -14.68
CA GLU A 242 -25.75 1.50 -14.88
C GLU A 242 -24.63 1.18 -13.88
N GLY A 243 -23.36 1.29 -14.31
CA GLY A 243 -22.20 0.92 -13.49
C GLY A 243 -22.16 1.63 -12.14
N LEU A 244 -22.57 2.91 -12.10
CA LEU A 244 -22.61 3.69 -10.87
C LEU A 244 -23.65 3.17 -9.87
N GLN A 245 -24.81 2.75 -10.35
CA GLN A 245 -25.86 2.21 -9.50
C GLN A 245 -25.44 0.88 -8.88
N LEU A 246 -24.77 0.02 -9.66
CA LEU A 246 -24.27 -1.25 -9.14
C LEU A 246 -23.15 -1.03 -8.11
N LEU A 247 -22.24 -0.10 -8.38
CA LEU A 247 -21.18 0.29 -7.44
C LEU A 247 -21.74 0.83 -6.12
N ARG A 248 -22.76 1.70 -6.21
CA ARG A 248 -23.50 2.20 -5.05
C ARG A 248 -24.09 1.08 -4.22
N ASN A 249 -24.83 0.17 -4.86
CA ASN A 249 -25.45 -0.97 -4.18
C ASN A 249 -24.39 -1.87 -3.53
N ARG A 250 -23.23 -2.05 -4.20
CA ARG A 250 -22.12 -2.83 -3.67
C ARG A 250 -21.54 -2.20 -2.40
N LEU A 251 -21.25 -0.91 -2.42
CA LEU A 251 -20.69 -0.21 -1.25
C LEU A 251 -21.69 -0.16 -0.08
N LEU A 252 -22.98 0.08 -0.35
CA LEU A 252 -24.03 0.02 0.68
C LEU A 252 -24.09 -1.35 1.34
N LYS A 253 -24.15 -2.42 0.55
CA LYS A 253 -24.17 -3.79 1.07
C LYS A 253 -22.93 -4.10 1.92
N VAL A 254 -21.76 -3.61 1.52
CA VAL A 254 -20.52 -3.84 2.29
C VAL A 254 -20.53 -3.06 3.61
N ARG A 255 -21.08 -1.85 3.62
CA ARG A 255 -21.24 -1.05 4.83
C ARG A 255 -22.18 -1.72 5.81
N ASP A 256 -23.33 -2.21 5.34
CA ASP A 256 -24.35 -2.85 6.18
C ASP A 256 -23.92 -4.24 6.72
N GLN A 257 -22.90 -4.85 6.10
CA GLN A 257 -22.27 -6.10 6.58
C GLN A 257 -21.08 -5.87 7.53
N GLY A 258 -20.72 -4.61 7.77
CA GLY A 258 -19.51 -4.19 8.47
C GLY A 258 -19.72 -3.50 9.81
N GLU A 259 -20.96 -3.50 10.31
CA GLU A 259 -21.34 -3.12 11.68
C GLU A 259 -21.72 -4.37 12.49
#